data_AF-A0A937SZJ2-F1
#
_entry.id   AF-A0A937SZJ2-F1
#
_cell.length_a   1.000
_cell.length_b   1.000
_cell.length_c   1.000
_cell.angle_alpha   90.00
_cell.angle_beta   90.00
_cell.angle_gamma   90.00
#
_symmetry.space_group_name_H-M   'P 1'
#
loop_
_entity.id
_entity.type
_entity.pdbx_description
1 polymer ?
#
loop_
_entity_poly.entity_id
_entity_poly.type
_entity_poly.pdbx_seq_one_letter_code
_entity_poly.pdbx_strand_id
1 'polypeptide(L)'
;MQLVIKFMKAIFSMKAPWPLWVAMLMVLNMMGPLFFIHTLEAQAVLAATMAGAMLMMFLFSRYGFVRLLGLGHIFWVPLVIWLGFHVPEMTLDTPFEIWLAAVVGFNTLSLVMDVLDVSLYIRGDRKPTDLRTA
;
A
#
# COMPACT_ATOMS: atom_id res chain seq x y z
N MET A 1 -4.53 -11.82 -16.98
CA MET A 1 -5.58 -10.78 -17.05
C MET A 1 -6.77 -11.04 -16.12
N GLN A 2 -7.38 -12.24 -16.09
CA GLN A 2 -8.57 -12.46 -15.25
C GLN A 2 -8.34 -12.24 -13.74
N LEU A 3 -7.15 -12.57 -13.22
CA LEU A 3 -6.81 -12.36 -11.80
C LEU A 3 -6.85 -10.87 -11.42
N VAL A 4 -6.22 -10.01 -12.22
CA VAL A 4 -6.21 -8.55 -12.01
C VAL A 4 -7.63 -7.98 -12.09
N ILE A 5 -8.45 -8.44 -13.05
CA ILE A 5 -9.86 -7.99 -13.15
C ILE A 5 -10.63 -8.38 -11.88
N LYS A 6 -10.45 -9.60 -11.37
CA LYS A 6 -11.08 -10.05 -10.11
C LYS A 6 -10.61 -9.23 -8.91
N PHE A 7 -9.33 -8.91 -8.86
CA PHE A 7 -8.74 -8.08 -7.81
C PHE A 7 -9.31 -6.66 -7.83
N MET A 8 -9.32 -6.02 -8.98
CA MET A 8 -9.91 -4.67 -9.13
C MET A 8 -11.40 -4.68 -8.79
N LYS A 9 -12.16 -5.69 -9.23
CA LYS A 9 -13.57 -5.85 -8.83
C LYS A 9 -13.73 -5.98 -7.32
N ALA A 10 -12.83 -6.70 -6.64
CA ALA A 10 -12.86 -6.82 -5.18
C ALA A 10 -12.62 -5.46 -4.51
N ILE A 11 -11.63 -4.69 -4.96
CA ILE A 11 -11.37 -3.32 -4.47
C ILE A 11 -12.60 -2.43 -4.67
N PHE A 12 -13.18 -2.39 -5.87
CA PHE A 12 -14.36 -1.55 -6.13
C PHE A 12 -15.62 -2.03 -5.41
N SER A 13 -15.63 -3.25 -4.87
CA SER A 13 -16.75 -3.77 -4.08
C SER A 13 -16.67 -3.41 -2.59
N MET A 14 -15.55 -2.84 -2.14
CA MET A 14 -15.37 -2.35 -0.78
C MET A 14 -16.32 -1.17 -0.49
N LYS A 15 -16.68 -1.00 0.78
CA LYS A 15 -17.42 0.19 1.22
C LYS A 15 -16.56 1.44 1.09
N ALA A 16 -17.18 2.57 0.76
CA ALA A 16 -16.51 3.88 0.87
C ALA A 16 -16.05 4.08 2.33
N PRO A 17 -14.85 4.68 2.57
CA PRO A 17 -13.98 5.38 1.61
C PRO A 17 -12.84 4.51 1.02
N TRP A 18 -12.82 3.21 1.25
CA TRP A 18 -11.66 2.35 0.97
C TRP A 18 -11.21 2.30 -0.50
N PRO A 19 -12.10 2.25 -1.52
CA PRO A 19 -11.65 2.30 -2.92
C PRO A 19 -10.89 3.58 -3.26
N LEU A 20 -11.30 4.71 -2.68
CA LEU A 20 -10.62 6.00 -2.86
C LEU A 20 -9.26 5.99 -2.17
N TRP A 21 -9.18 5.44 -0.95
CA TRP A 21 -7.92 5.28 -0.22
C TRP A 21 -6.91 4.46 -1.04
N VAL A 22 -7.32 3.30 -1.56
CA VAL A 22 -6.46 2.45 -2.41
C VAL A 22 -6.05 3.18 -3.69
N ALA A 23 -6.95 3.92 -4.33
CA ALA A 23 -6.62 4.71 -5.51
C ALA A 23 -5.59 5.80 -5.20
N MET A 24 -5.71 6.50 -4.06
CA MET A 24 -4.71 7.48 -3.61
C MET A 24 -3.35 6.83 -3.37
N LEU A 25 -3.31 5.66 -2.73
CA LEU A 25 -2.06 4.91 -2.54
C LEU A 25 -1.43 4.51 -3.87
N MET A 26 -2.22 4.06 -4.85
CA MET A 26 -1.72 3.75 -6.19
C MET A 26 -1.12 4.99 -6.86
N VAL A 27 -1.78 6.14 -6.78
CA VAL A 27 -1.24 7.38 -7.34
C VAL A 27 0.07 7.76 -6.63
N LEU A 28 0.09 7.77 -5.30
CA LEU A 28 1.26 8.18 -4.52
C LEU A 28 2.48 7.27 -4.71
N ASN A 29 2.27 5.95 -4.76
CA ASN A 29 3.34 4.95 -4.77
C ASN A 29 3.70 4.42 -6.16
N MET A 30 2.82 4.59 -7.16
CA MET A 30 3.07 4.15 -8.53
C MET A 30 3.32 5.33 -9.48
N MET A 31 2.48 6.36 -9.45
CA MET A 31 2.59 7.50 -10.36
C MET A 31 3.55 8.56 -9.83
N GLY A 32 3.48 8.85 -8.53
CA GLY A 32 4.32 9.83 -7.85
C GLY A 32 5.82 9.65 -8.09
N PRO A 33 6.40 8.44 -7.90
CA PRO A 33 7.82 8.22 -8.13
C PRO A 33 8.27 8.48 -9.57
N LEU A 34 7.39 8.35 -10.57
CA LEU A 34 7.76 8.53 -11.97
C LEU A 34 8.17 9.97 -12.28
N PHE A 35 7.61 10.94 -11.57
CA PHE A 35 7.99 12.35 -11.70
C PHE A 35 9.36 12.65 -11.12
N PHE A 36 9.81 11.84 -10.16
CA PHE A 36 11.06 12.03 -9.43
C PHE A 36 12.03 10.87 -9.62
N ILE A 37 11.88 10.08 -10.69
CA ILE A 37 12.57 8.79 -10.89
C ILE A 37 14.10 8.87 -10.89
N HIS A 38 14.65 10.08 -11.00
CA HIS A 38 16.07 10.35 -10.91
C HIS A 38 16.61 10.31 -9.47
N THR A 39 15.75 10.34 -8.45
CA THR A 39 16.13 10.26 -7.03
C THR A 39 16.09 8.82 -6.52
N LEU A 40 16.93 8.52 -5.54
CA LEU A 40 17.03 7.18 -4.97
C LEU A 40 15.75 6.80 -4.21
N GLU A 41 15.14 7.77 -3.54
CA GLU A 41 13.90 7.62 -2.78
C GLU A 41 12.75 7.22 -3.69
N ALA A 42 12.60 7.88 -4.84
CA ALA A 42 11.58 7.54 -5.83
C ALA A 42 11.78 6.12 -6.39
N GLN A 43 13.02 5.78 -6.74
CA GLN A 43 13.34 4.41 -7.20
C GLN A 43 13.03 3.36 -6.14
N ALA A 44 13.37 3.63 -4.88
CA ALA A 44 13.09 2.72 -3.76
C ALA A 44 11.59 2.55 -3.51
N VAL A 45 10.81 3.63 -3.53
CA VAL A 45 9.34 3.59 -3.40
C VAL A 45 8.73 2.76 -4.52
N LEU A 46 9.14 3.01 -5.77
CA LEU A 46 8.63 2.27 -6.92
C LEU A 46 9.01 0.78 -6.84
N ALA A 47 10.26 0.47 -6.51
CA ALA A 47 10.74 -0.90 -6.39
C ALA A 47 9.99 -1.68 -5.29
N ALA A 48 9.82 -1.08 -4.11
CA ALA A 48 9.07 -1.71 -3.01
C ALA A 48 7.60 -1.91 -3.38
N THR A 49 7.00 -0.96 -4.09
CA THR A 49 5.61 -1.06 -4.58
C THR A 49 5.46 -2.15 -5.63
N MET A 50 6.41 -2.32 -6.53
CA MET A 50 6.43 -3.42 -7.50
C MET A 50 6.58 -4.77 -6.81
N ALA A 51 7.54 -4.91 -5.88
CA ALA A 51 7.73 -6.13 -5.11
C ALA A 51 6.47 -6.49 -4.30
N GLY A 52 5.86 -5.48 -3.65
CA GLY A 52 4.64 -5.65 -2.88
C GLY A 52 3.44 -6.03 -3.74
N ALA A 53 3.27 -5.41 -4.91
CA ALA A 53 2.22 -5.76 -5.86
C ALA A 53 2.35 -7.21 -6.34
N MET A 54 3.57 -7.68 -6.63
CA MET A 54 3.83 -9.07 -7.01
C MET A 54 3.44 -10.04 -5.88
N LEU A 55 3.87 -9.76 -4.65
CA LEU A 55 3.52 -10.58 -3.49
C LEU A 55 2.01 -10.56 -3.22
N MET A 56 1.37 -9.40 -3.32
CA MET A 56 -0.07 -9.26 -3.14
C MET A 56 -0.85 -10.06 -4.18
N MET A 57 -0.46 -10.03 -5.45
CA MET A 57 -1.09 -10.84 -6.49
C MET A 57 -0.89 -12.33 -6.27
N PHE A 58 0.29 -12.74 -5.80
CA PHE A 58 0.55 -14.11 -5.40
C PHE A 58 -0.35 -14.57 -4.25
N LEU A 59 -0.46 -13.78 -3.18
CA LEU A 59 -1.33 -14.07 -2.04
C LEU A 59 -2.80 -14.13 -2.45
N PHE A 60 -3.26 -13.15 -3.23
CA PHE A 60 -4.62 -13.10 -3.76
C PHE A 60 -4.96 -14.34 -4.61
N SER A 61 -4.01 -14.82 -5.41
CA SER A 61 -4.20 -16.01 -6.24
C SER A 61 -4.44 -17.29 -5.42
N ARG A 62 -3.85 -17.38 -4.21
CA ARG A 62 -3.93 -18.55 -3.33
C ARG A 62 -5.07 -18.47 -2.32
N TYR A 63 -5.32 -17.30 -1.76
CA TYR A 63 -6.21 -17.13 -0.61
C TYR A 63 -7.46 -16.30 -0.92
N GLY A 64 -7.56 -15.71 -2.12
CA GLY A 64 -8.65 -14.80 -2.48
C GLY A 64 -8.53 -13.45 -1.77
N PHE A 65 -9.60 -12.66 -1.78
CA PHE A 65 -9.63 -11.35 -1.12
C PHE A 65 -9.83 -11.51 0.40
N VAL A 66 -8.74 -11.66 1.14
CA VAL A 66 -8.74 -11.85 2.60
C VAL A 66 -7.80 -10.86 3.29
N ARG A 67 -7.95 -10.67 4.61
CA ARG A 67 -7.11 -9.77 5.44
C ARG A 67 -5.60 -10.02 5.31
N LEU A 68 -5.20 -11.24 4.96
CA LEU A 68 -3.79 -11.60 4.76
C LEU A 68 -3.11 -10.81 3.62
N LEU A 69 -3.89 -10.20 2.71
CA LEU A 69 -3.33 -9.39 1.63
C LEU A 69 -2.48 -8.21 2.13
N GLY A 70 -2.69 -7.72 3.36
CA GLY A 70 -1.85 -6.68 3.95
C GLY A 70 -0.37 -7.07 4.04
N LEU A 71 -0.04 -8.36 4.05
CA LEU A 71 1.36 -8.82 3.95
C LEU A 71 2.03 -8.44 2.62
N GLY A 72 1.27 -8.09 1.58
CA GLY A 72 1.80 -7.53 0.35
C GLY A 72 2.63 -6.27 0.59
N HIS A 73 2.34 -5.51 1.65
CA HIS A 73 3.04 -4.28 2.00
C HIS A 73 4.25 -4.51 2.91
N ILE A 74 4.69 -5.74 3.15
CA ILE A 74 5.86 -6.01 4.01
C ILE A 74 7.12 -5.26 3.55
N PHE A 75 7.27 -5.03 2.25
CA PHE A 75 8.38 -4.26 1.68
C PHE A 75 8.32 -2.76 1.96
N TRP A 76 7.14 -2.23 2.30
CA TRP A 76 7.00 -0.84 2.73
C TRP A 76 7.52 -0.62 4.15
N VAL A 77 7.61 -1.64 5.01
CA VAL A 77 8.12 -1.50 6.38
C VAL A 77 9.55 -0.95 6.41
N PRO A 78 10.56 -1.60 5.77
CA PRO A 78 11.92 -1.06 5.77
C PRO A 78 12.02 0.26 5.01
N LEU A 79 11.21 0.43 3.94
CA LEU A 79 11.17 1.67 3.16
C LEU A 79 10.70 2.86 4.00
N VAL A 80 9.56 2.73 4.69
CA VAL A 80 8.99 3.79 5.52
C VAL A 80 9.90 4.11 6.70
N ILE A 81 10.57 3.12 7.29
CA ILE A 81 11.57 3.36 8.34
C ILE A 81 12.74 4.19 7.78
N TRP A 82 13.29 3.79 6.64
CA TRP A 82 14.41 4.50 6.01
C TRP A 82 14.03 5.93 5.61
N LEU A 83 12.88 6.11 4.95
CA LEU A 83 12.37 7.43 4.59
C LEU A 83 12.02 8.28 5.81
N GLY A 84 11.49 7.66 6.87
CA GLY A 84 11.13 8.32 8.12
C GLY A 84 12.33 8.95 8.83
N PHE A 85 13.54 8.43 8.65
CA PHE A 85 14.76 9.08 9.14
C PHE A 85 15.15 10.34 8.34
N HIS A 86 14.69 10.46 7.09
CA HIS A 86 14.97 11.63 6.25
C HIS A 86 13.93 12.74 6.46
N VAL A 87 12.73 12.42 6.93
CA VAL A 87 11.62 13.39 7.12
C VAL A 87 11.97 14.57 8.04
N PRO A 88 12.66 14.40 9.19
CA PRO A 88 12.99 15.51 10.08
C PRO A 88 13.92 16.57 9.45
N GLU A 89 14.63 16.21 8.38
CA GLU A 89 15.55 17.10 7.67
C GLU A 89 14.88 17.87 6.52
N MET A 90 13.62 17.55 6.19
CA MET A 90 12.88 18.19 5.11
C MET A 90 12.30 19.53 5.55
N THR A 91 12.36 20.53 4.68
CA THR A 91 11.71 21.83 4.92
C THR A 91 10.30 21.90 4.33
N LEU A 92 9.94 20.92 3.49
CA LEU A 92 8.65 20.81 2.78
C LEU A 92 8.41 21.94 1.78
N ASP A 93 9.48 22.59 1.33
CA ASP A 93 9.42 23.70 0.36
C ASP A 93 9.35 23.21 -1.08
N THR A 94 9.78 21.96 -1.34
CA THR A 94 9.83 21.38 -2.67
C THR A 94 8.69 20.39 -2.91
N PRO A 95 8.16 20.27 -4.14
CA PRO A 95 7.16 19.26 -4.49
C PRO A 95 7.63 17.82 -4.21
N PHE A 96 8.94 17.58 -4.30
CA PHE A 96 9.53 16.28 -3.97
C PHE A 96 9.41 15.96 -2.48
N GLU A 97 9.76 16.89 -1.60
CA GLU A 97 9.67 16.70 -0.14
C GLU A 97 8.21 16.56 0.31
N ILE A 98 7.29 17.34 -0.25
CA ILE A 98 5.85 17.22 0.02
C ILE A 98 5.35 15.83 -0.38
N TRP A 99 5.73 15.37 -1.58
CA TRP A 99 5.38 14.03 -2.05
C TRP A 99 5.98 12.93 -1.15
N LEU A 100 7.24 13.08 -0.75
CA LEU A 100 7.94 12.10 0.07
C LEU A 100 7.33 12.00 1.48
N ALA A 101 7.01 13.14 2.10
CA ALA A 101 6.29 13.20 3.36
C ALA A 101 4.89 12.57 3.25
N ALA A 102 4.18 12.80 2.14
CA ALA A 102 2.90 12.16 1.88
C ALA A 102 3.03 10.63 1.75
N VAL A 103 4.05 10.12 1.05
CA VAL A 103 4.33 8.68 0.95
C VAL A 103 4.57 8.08 2.34
N VAL A 104 5.42 8.71 3.15
CA VAL A 104 5.70 8.25 4.52
C VAL A 104 4.41 8.21 5.35
N GLY A 105 3.62 9.29 5.33
CA GLY A 105 2.37 9.36 6.09
C GLY A 105 1.33 8.31 5.67
N PHE A 106 1.03 8.24 4.37
CA PHE A 106 0.02 7.31 3.84
C PHE A 106 0.44 5.85 3.97
N ASN A 107 1.70 5.53 3.71
CA ASN A 107 2.19 4.16 3.84
C ASN A 107 2.27 3.73 5.31
N THR A 108 2.64 4.63 6.23
CA THR A 108 2.60 4.35 7.67
C THR A 108 1.18 4.01 8.12
N LEU A 109 0.20 4.84 7.73
CA LEU A 109 -1.20 4.59 8.09
C LEU A 109 -1.70 3.26 7.51
N SER A 110 -1.30 2.94 6.28
CA SER A 110 -1.66 1.67 5.63
C SER A 110 -1.03 0.47 6.32
N LEU A 111 0.25 0.55 6.70
CA LEU A 111 0.93 -0.50 7.45
C LEU A 111 0.28 -0.77 8.82
N VAL A 112 -0.17 0.28 9.52
CA VAL A 112 -0.92 0.11 10.78
C VAL A 112 -2.21 -0.69 10.53
N MET A 113 -2.96 -0.36 9.48
CA MET A 113 -4.17 -1.09 9.11
C MET A 113 -3.85 -2.54 8.72
N ASP A 114 -2.78 -2.78 7.96
CA ASP A 114 -2.34 -4.12 7.58
C ASP A 114 -1.98 -4.99 8.79
N VAL A 115 -1.28 -4.43 9.78
CA VAL A 115 -0.92 -5.14 11.02
C VAL A 115 -2.19 -5.54 11.78
N LEU A 116 -3.17 -4.64 11.89
CA LEU A 116 -4.45 -4.94 12.52
C LEU A 116 -5.17 -6.08 11.78
N ASP A 117 -5.24 -6.00 10.45
CA ASP A 117 -5.90 -7.01 9.61
C ASP A 117 -5.22 -8.38 9.69
N VAL A 118 -3.89 -8.43 9.63
CA VAL A 118 -3.13 -9.67 9.81
C VAL A 118 -3.33 -10.24 11.22
N SER A 119 -3.36 -9.38 12.25
CA SER A 119 -3.60 -9.84 13.62
C SER A 119 -5.00 -10.47 13.79
N LEU A 120 -6.02 -9.91 13.15
CA LEU A 120 -7.39 -10.44 13.12
C LEU A 120 -7.47 -11.74 12.32
N TYR A 121 -6.74 -11.83 11.21
CA TYR A 121 -6.63 -13.05 10.41
C TYR A 121 -6.06 -14.21 11.23
N ILE A 122 -4.98 -13.97 11.99
CA ILE A 122 -4.35 -14.97 12.86
C ILE A 122 -5.32 -15.41 13.98
N ARG A 123 -6.15 -14.48 14.48
CA ARG A 123 -7.22 -14.77 15.46
C ARG A 123 -8.43 -15.52 14.87
N GLY A 124 -8.42 -15.79 13.57
CA GLY A 124 -9.43 -16.59 12.89
C GLY A 124 -10.46 -15.79 12.09
N ASP A 125 -10.45 -14.45 12.14
CA ASP A 125 -11.30 -13.63 11.27
C ASP A 125 -10.65 -13.47 9.90
N ARG A 126 -11.01 -14.37 8.99
CA ARG A 126 -10.44 -14.41 7.64
C ARG A 126 -11.16 -13.51 6.65
N LYS A 127 -12.31 -12.93 7.02
CA LYS A 127 -13.07 -12.05 6.14
C LYS A 127 -12.41 -10.68 6.10
N PRO A 128 -12.22 -10.05 4.95
CA PRO A 128 -11.76 -8.66 4.88
C PRO A 128 -12.77 -7.72 5.55
N THR A 129 -12.27 -6.65 6.16
CA THR A 129 -13.03 -5.70 7.01
C THR A 129 -14.13 -4.95 6.27
N ASP A 130 -14.01 -4.85 4.96
CA ASP A 130 -14.67 -3.85 4.12
C ASP A 130 -15.53 -4.43 3.00
N LEU A 131 -15.47 -5.74 2.77
CA LEU A 131 -16.42 -6.40 1.88
C LEU A 131 -17.81 -6.27 2.50
N ARG A 132 -18.78 -5.85 1.68
CA ARG A 132 -20.21 -5.90 2.00
C ARG A 132 -20.54 -7.29 2.54
N THR A 133 -20.62 -7.44 3.85
CA THR A 133 -21.06 -8.68 4.46
C THR A 133 -22.55 -8.83 4.28
N ALA A 134 -22.90 -9.91 3.56
CA ALA A 134 -24.20 -10.55 3.39
C ALA A 134 -25.17 -9.87 2.40
#